data_AF-A0A2T4CT61-F1
#
_entry.id   AF-A0A2T4CT61-F1
#
_cell.length_a   1.000
_cell.length_b   1.000
_cell.length_c   1.000
_cell.angle_alpha   90.00
_cell.angle_beta   90.00
_cell.angle_gamma   90.00
#
_symmetry.space_group_name_H-M   'P 1'
#
loop_
_entity.id
_entity.type
_entity.pdbx_description
1 polymer ?
#
loop_
_entity_poly.entity_id
_entity_poly.type
_entity_poly.pdbx_seq_one_letter_code
_entity_poly.pdbx_strand_id
1 'polypeptide(L)'
;MTNKYLDSAIPSPCYVCDEALLERNLKLMQRVQHESGAHIILALKGFSMWSTFPLVREYLVGCTASSVWEAKLAAGEFQREVHAYAPGYKPSEIDELLPLVNHISFNSLNQWQRYKEQTLAAGVSAGIRV
;
A
#
# COMPACT_ATOMS: atom_id res chain seq x y z
N MET A 1 35.62 10.92 8.40
CA MET A 1 34.56 9.88 8.37
C MET A 1 34.36 9.48 6.93
N THR A 2 34.45 8.20 6.60
CA THR A 2 34.11 7.67 5.27
C THR A 2 32.59 7.73 5.10
N ASN A 3 32.12 8.22 3.95
CA ASN A 3 30.70 8.26 3.63
C ASN A 3 30.25 6.81 3.35
N LYS A 4 29.38 6.25 4.21
CA LYS A 4 28.88 4.86 4.09
C LYS A 4 28.10 4.58 2.80
N TYR A 5 27.73 5.62 2.06
CA TYR A 5 27.04 5.49 0.77
C TYR A 5 28.00 5.49 -0.43
N LEU A 6 29.30 5.68 -0.21
CA LEU A 6 30.33 5.63 -1.25
C LEU A 6 31.16 4.34 -1.07
N ASP A 7 30.62 3.24 -1.60
CA ASP A 7 31.22 1.90 -1.56
C ASP A 7 31.28 1.33 -2.98
N SER A 8 32.38 0.64 -3.33
CA SER A 8 32.53 -0.01 -4.65
C SER A 8 31.50 -1.12 -4.92
N ALA A 9 30.93 -1.73 -3.87
CA ALA A 9 29.82 -2.68 -3.96
C ALA A 9 28.47 -2.00 -4.27
N ILE A 10 28.41 -0.66 -4.18
CA ILE A 10 27.23 0.17 -4.44
C ILE A 10 27.57 1.12 -5.61
N PRO A 11 27.78 0.59 -6.83
CA PRO A 11 28.23 1.40 -7.95
C PRO A 11 27.18 2.45 -8.33
N SER A 12 27.65 3.67 -8.61
CA SER A 12 26.79 4.73 -9.15
C SER A 12 26.46 4.49 -10.63
N PRO A 13 25.26 4.87 -11.10
CA PRO A 13 24.15 5.43 -10.32
C PRO A 13 23.28 4.34 -9.69
N CYS A 14 22.91 4.51 -8.42
CA CYS A 14 21.96 3.64 -7.74
C CYS A 14 21.15 4.43 -6.70
N TYR A 15 19.95 3.93 -6.40
CA TYR A 15 19.16 4.39 -5.26
C TYR A 15 19.46 3.49 -4.07
N VAL A 16 19.84 4.09 -2.94
CA VAL A 16 20.17 3.36 -1.71
C VAL A 16 19.16 3.73 -0.64
N CYS A 17 18.47 2.73 -0.08
CA CYS A 17 17.61 2.91 1.08
C CYS A 17 18.39 2.52 2.34
N ASP A 18 18.53 3.46 3.27
CA ASP A 18 19.11 3.18 4.59
C ASP A 18 18.01 2.66 5.53
N GLU A 19 18.03 1.36 5.80
CA GLU A 19 17.03 0.70 6.65
C GLU A 19 16.99 1.27 8.06
N ALA A 20 18.10 1.77 8.61
CA ALA A 20 18.08 2.39 9.95
C ALA A 20 17.31 3.71 9.96
N LEU A 21 17.39 4.48 8.87
CA LEU A 21 16.61 5.72 8.71
C LEU A 21 15.15 5.41 8.40
N LEU A 22 14.88 4.37 7.60
CA LEU A 22 13.53 3.89 7.33
C LEU A 22 12.85 3.42 8.63
N GLU A 23 13.51 2.57 9.41
CA GLU A 23 13.01 2.06 10.69
C GLU A 23 12.73 3.19 11.69
N ARG A 24 13.58 4.22 11.74
CA ARG A 24 13.33 5.40 12.57
C ARG A 24 12.00 6.08 12.19
N ASN A 25 11.70 6.20 10.90
CA ASN A 25 10.42 6.76 10.44
C ASN A 25 9.25 5.81 10.77
N LEU A 26 9.45 4.49 10.63
CA LEU A 26 8.45 3.47 10.96
C LEU A 26 8.10 3.47 12.44
N LYS A 27 9.09 3.60 13.34
CA LYS A 27 8.88 3.74 14.79
C LYS A 27 8.09 4.99 15.14
N LEU A 28 8.31 6.10 14.43
CA LEU A 28 7.50 7.32 14.61
C LEU A 28 6.05 7.08 14.20
N MET A 29 5.81 6.45 13.05
CA MET A 29 4.46 6.08 12.60
C MET A 29 3.78 5.11 13.58
N GLN A 30 4.51 4.12 14.11
CA GLN A 30 4.00 3.20 15.11
C GLN A 30 3.57 3.92 16.39
N ARG A 31 4.35 4.90 16.86
CA ARG A 31 3.96 5.74 18.00
C ARG A 31 2.65 6.50 17.73
N VAL A 32 2.52 7.10 16.54
CA VAL A 32 1.28 7.80 16.14
C VAL A 32 0.08 6.86 16.14
N GLN A 33 0.22 5.65 15.60
CA GLN A 33 -0.86 4.64 15.65
C GLN A 33 -1.25 4.31 17.08
N HIS A 34 -0.28 4.09 17.97
CA HIS A 34 -0.53 3.76 19.37
C HIS A 34 -1.23 4.90 20.13
N GLU A 35 -0.76 6.14 19.96
CA GLU A 35 -1.29 7.30 20.70
C GLU A 35 -2.67 7.75 20.19
N SER A 36 -2.95 7.58 18.89
CA SER A 36 -4.21 8.03 18.28
C SER A 36 -5.26 6.94 18.09
N GLY A 37 -4.86 5.66 18.10
CA GLY A 37 -5.70 4.54 17.69
C GLY A 37 -5.92 4.42 16.16
N ALA A 38 -5.32 5.29 15.36
CA ALA A 38 -5.42 5.22 13.90
C ALA A 38 -4.54 4.10 13.33
N HIS A 39 -4.90 3.61 12.15
CA HIS A 39 -4.07 2.70 11.35
C HIS A 39 -3.37 3.48 10.24
N ILE A 40 -2.06 3.26 10.08
CA ILE A 40 -1.26 3.81 8.99
C ILE A 40 -0.98 2.70 7.98
N ILE A 41 -1.26 3.02 6.72
CA ILE A 41 -1.02 2.15 5.57
C ILE A 41 -0.04 2.82 4.61
N LEU A 42 0.78 2.00 3.94
CA LEU A 42 1.79 2.45 2.99
C LEU A 42 1.15 2.81 1.64
N ALA A 43 1.33 4.06 1.18
CA ALA A 43 0.92 4.47 -0.16
C ALA A 43 1.93 4.06 -1.23
N LEU A 44 1.61 2.99 -1.98
CA LEU A 44 2.55 2.36 -2.93
C LEU A 44 3.00 3.28 -4.07
N LYS A 45 2.12 4.18 -4.51
CA LYS A 45 2.45 5.19 -5.53
C LYS A 45 3.66 6.05 -5.16
N GLY A 46 3.90 6.29 -3.87
CA GLY A 46 5.03 7.08 -3.38
C GLY A 46 6.24 6.24 -3.00
N PHE A 47 6.05 4.98 -2.58
CA PHE A 47 7.12 4.09 -2.17
C PHE A 47 6.74 2.63 -2.36
N SER A 48 7.42 1.95 -3.29
CA SER A 48 7.18 0.56 -3.67
C SER A 48 8.46 -0.27 -3.77
N MET A 49 9.49 0.07 -2.99
CA MET A 49 10.73 -0.71 -2.90
C MET A 49 10.47 -1.99 -2.10
N TRP A 50 9.90 -2.99 -2.76
CA TRP A 50 9.35 -4.21 -2.17
C TRP A 50 10.37 -5.02 -1.35
N SER A 51 11.66 -4.91 -1.66
CA SER A 51 12.74 -5.50 -0.85
C SER A 51 12.75 -5.03 0.61
N THR A 52 12.17 -3.86 0.91
CA THR A 52 12.06 -3.31 2.27
C THR A 52 10.75 -3.68 2.97
N PHE A 53 9.78 -4.27 2.27
CA PHE A 53 8.46 -4.58 2.83
C PHE A 53 8.50 -5.51 4.05
N PRO A 54 9.42 -6.50 4.16
CA PRO A 54 9.56 -7.29 5.37
C PRO A 54 9.74 -6.46 6.64
N LEU A 55 10.56 -5.40 6.57
CA LEU A 55 10.73 -4.45 7.67
C LEU A 55 9.49 -3.56 7.85
N VAL A 56 8.95 -3.00 6.77
CA VAL A 56 7.82 -2.06 6.84
C VAL A 56 6.57 -2.70 7.47
N ARG A 57 6.26 -3.96 7.13
CA ARG A 57 5.07 -4.68 7.62
C ARG A 57 5.15 -5.13 9.09
N GLU A 58 6.29 -4.92 9.75
CA GLU A 58 6.39 -5.04 11.21
C GLU A 58 5.74 -3.85 11.93
N TYR A 59 5.60 -2.71 11.24
CA TYR A 59 5.14 -1.45 11.84
C TYR A 59 3.80 -0.96 11.28
N LEU A 60 3.58 -1.10 9.96
CA LEU A 60 2.38 -0.60 9.30
C LEU A 60 1.34 -1.71 9.09
N VAL A 61 0.05 -1.32 9.10
CA VAL A 61 -1.08 -2.27 9.07
C VAL A 61 -1.32 -2.85 7.68
N GLY A 62 -0.93 -2.13 6.63
CA GLY A 62 -1.25 -2.50 5.25
C GLY A 62 -0.70 -1.54 4.22
N CYS A 63 -1.21 -1.67 2.99
CA CYS A 63 -0.90 -0.81 1.86
C CYS A 63 -2.19 -0.20 1.28
N THR A 64 -2.05 0.97 0.65
CA THR A 64 -3.04 1.48 -0.30
C THR A 64 -2.50 1.41 -1.72
N ALA A 65 -3.29 0.80 -2.60
CA ALA A 65 -3.05 0.58 -4.01
C ALA A 65 -3.98 1.44 -4.87
N SER A 66 -3.45 1.91 -5.99
CA SER A 66 -4.13 2.74 -6.99
C SER A 66 -4.30 2.05 -8.35
N SER A 67 -3.86 0.79 -8.44
CA SER A 67 -4.03 -0.07 -9.61
C SER A 67 -4.04 -1.53 -9.20
N VAL A 68 -4.50 -2.41 -10.11
CA VAL A 68 -4.42 -3.88 -9.94
C VAL A 68 -2.98 -4.34 -9.70
N TRP A 69 -1.99 -3.72 -10.36
CA TRP A 69 -0.57 -4.07 -10.19
C TRP A 69 -0.05 -3.74 -8.80
N GLU A 70 -0.42 -2.58 -8.26
CA GLU A 70 -0.08 -2.22 -6.88
C GLU A 70 -0.79 -3.15 -5.87
N ALA A 71 -2.04 -3.54 -6.15
CA ALA A 71 -2.76 -4.48 -5.29
C ALA A 71 -2.11 -5.88 -5.32
N LYS A 72 -1.68 -6.36 -6.49
CA LYS A 72 -0.91 -7.62 -6.62
C LYS A 72 0.40 -7.55 -5.86
N LEU A 73 1.12 -6.42 -5.97
CA LEU A 73 2.36 -6.20 -5.22
C LEU A 73 2.10 -6.21 -3.70
N ALA A 74 1.07 -5.53 -3.23
CA ALA A 74 0.70 -5.50 -1.82
C ALA A 74 0.32 -6.89 -1.29
N ALA A 75 -0.57 -7.59 -2.00
CA ALA A 75 -1.04 -8.92 -1.61
C ALA A 75 0.09 -9.95 -1.62
N GLY A 76 0.99 -9.89 -2.60
CA GLY A 76 2.11 -10.82 -2.75
C GLY A 76 3.28 -10.55 -1.82
N GLU A 77 3.79 -9.31 -1.79
CA GLU A 77 5.04 -8.96 -1.11
C GLU A 77 4.82 -8.37 0.29
N PHE A 78 3.76 -7.56 0.48
CA PHE A 78 3.48 -6.92 1.76
C PHE A 78 2.71 -7.83 2.72
N GLN A 79 1.77 -8.63 2.19
CA GLN A 79 1.05 -9.70 2.91
C GLN A 79 0.33 -9.24 4.20
N ARG A 80 -0.25 -8.04 4.15
CA ARG A 80 -1.13 -7.50 5.19
C ARG A 80 -2.40 -6.94 4.53
N GLU A 81 -3.09 -6.00 5.19
CA GLU A 81 -4.28 -5.38 4.60
C GLU A 81 -3.94 -4.66 3.29
N VAL A 82 -4.85 -4.78 2.32
CA VAL A 82 -4.77 -4.07 1.06
C VAL A 82 -6.02 -3.21 0.89
N HIS A 83 -5.80 -1.91 0.79
CA HIS A 83 -6.82 -0.91 0.48
C HIS A 83 -6.65 -0.48 -0.96
N ALA A 84 -7.74 -0.30 -1.71
CA ALA A 84 -7.67 0.15 -3.09
C ALA A 84 -8.50 1.41 -3.34
N TYR A 85 -7.96 2.31 -4.15
CA TYR A 85 -8.64 3.51 -4.62
C TYR A 85 -8.19 3.84 -6.04
N ALA A 86 -9.13 4.03 -6.97
CA ALA A 86 -8.85 4.58 -8.28
C ALA A 86 -9.91 5.63 -8.67
N PRO A 87 -9.55 6.65 -9.49
CA PRO A 87 -10.54 7.61 -10.02
C PRO A 87 -11.67 6.96 -10.82
N GLY A 88 -11.41 5.79 -11.42
CA GLY A 88 -12.39 4.96 -12.07
C GLY A 88 -11.84 3.57 -12.31
N TYR A 89 -12.69 2.56 -12.13
CA TYR A 89 -12.37 1.16 -12.34
C TYR A 89 -13.03 0.66 -13.62
N LYS A 90 -12.29 -0.12 -14.40
CA LYS A 90 -12.83 -0.90 -15.52
C LYS A 90 -13.42 -2.22 -15.00
N PRO A 91 -14.40 -2.81 -15.70
CA PRO A 91 -14.93 -4.12 -15.31
C PRO A 91 -13.85 -5.19 -15.13
N SER A 92 -12.93 -5.29 -16.09
CA SER A 92 -11.81 -6.25 -16.02
C SER A 92 -10.89 -6.01 -14.81
N GLU A 93 -10.74 -4.75 -14.39
CA GLU A 93 -9.91 -4.41 -13.23
C GLU A 93 -10.61 -4.80 -11.93
N ILE A 94 -11.94 -4.61 -11.83
CA ILE A 94 -12.71 -5.00 -10.63
C ILE A 94 -12.62 -6.48 -10.37
N ASP A 95 -12.79 -7.31 -11.40
CA ASP A 95 -12.77 -8.77 -11.27
C ASP A 95 -11.40 -9.28 -10.77
N GLU A 96 -10.31 -8.64 -11.20
CA GLU A 96 -8.95 -8.94 -10.71
C GLU A 96 -8.64 -8.33 -9.34
N LEU A 97 -9.25 -7.19 -9.00
CA LEU A 97 -8.93 -6.41 -7.81
C LEU A 97 -9.62 -6.95 -6.56
N LEU A 98 -10.91 -7.30 -6.65
CA LEU A 98 -11.70 -7.71 -5.49
C LEU A 98 -11.10 -8.89 -4.71
N PRO A 99 -10.52 -9.93 -5.34
CA PRO A 99 -9.86 -11.02 -4.61
C PRO A 99 -8.60 -10.61 -3.83
N LEU A 100 -8.02 -9.45 -4.13
CA LEU A 100 -6.74 -9.00 -3.60
C LEU A 100 -6.88 -7.97 -2.47
N VAL A 101 -8.07 -7.42 -2.24
CA VAL A 101 -8.27 -6.23 -1.40
C VAL A 101 -9.21 -6.50 -0.23
N ASN A 102 -8.96 -5.85 0.89
CA ASN A 102 -9.83 -5.82 2.06
C ASN A 102 -10.81 -4.64 1.99
N HIS A 103 -10.34 -3.51 1.46
CA HIS A 103 -11.11 -2.27 1.32
C HIS A 103 -11.02 -1.73 -0.10
N ILE A 104 -12.13 -1.20 -0.62
CA ILE A 104 -12.17 -0.50 -1.91
C ILE A 104 -12.94 0.82 -1.78
N SER A 105 -12.34 1.91 -2.25
CA SER A 105 -12.94 3.24 -2.25
C SER A 105 -13.27 3.70 -3.67
N PHE A 106 -14.51 4.09 -3.91
CA PHE A 106 -14.96 4.60 -5.19
C PHE A 106 -14.90 6.12 -5.24
N ASN A 107 -14.51 6.66 -6.40
CA ASN A 107 -14.45 8.11 -6.63
C ASN A 107 -15.81 8.73 -7.01
N SER A 108 -16.85 7.92 -7.26
CA SER A 108 -18.19 8.42 -7.58
C SER A 108 -19.28 7.43 -7.20
N LEU A 109 -20.49 7.94 -6.97
CA LEU A 109 -21.67 7.10 -6.71
C LEU A 109 -22.01 6.20 -7.90
N ASN A 110 -21.77 6.66 -9.14
CA ASN A 110 -22.00 5.84 -10.34
C ASN A 110 -21.11 4.60 -10.37
N GLN A 111 -19.83 4.75 -10.00
CA GLN A 111 -18.88 3.63 -9.90
C GLN A 111 -19.30 2.67 -8.78
N TRP A 112 -19.68 3.20 -7.61
CA TRP A 112 -20.18 2.37 -6.52
C TRP A 112 -21.41 1.58 -6.92
N GLN A 113 -22.44 2.23 -7.48
CA GLN A 113 -23.66 1.56 -7.92
C GLN A 113 -23.39 0.47 -8.95
N ARG A 114 -22.48 0.72 -9.89
CA ARG A 114 -22.09 -0.24 -10.93
C ARG A 114 -21.47 -1.53 -10.37
N TYR A 115 -20.64 -1.43 -9.33
CA TYR A 115 -19.85 -2.55 -8.81
C TYR A 115 -20.28 -3.03 -7.41
N LYS A 116 -21.39 -2.49 -6.88
CA LYS A 116 -21.89 -2.77 -5.53
C LYS A 116 -22.10 -4.25 -5.29
N GLU A 117 -22.78 -4.94 -6.20
CA GLU A 117 -23.10 -6.36 -6.03
C GLU A 117 -21.83 -7.21 -5.96
N GLN A 118 -20.89 -7.02 -6.89
CA GLN A 118 -19.61 -7.73 -6.90
C GLN A 118 -18.78 -7.47 -5.64
N THR A 119 -18.72 -6.21 -5.20
CA THR A 119 -17.96 -5.79 -4.01
C THR A 119 -18.51 -6.45 -2.74
N LEU A 120 -19.84 -6.42 -2.56
CA LEU A 120 -20.49 -7.03 -1.40
C LEU A 120 -20.39 -8.56 -1.43
N ALA A 121 -20.55 -9.17 -2.61
CA ALA A 121 -20.41 -10.62 -2.77
C ALA A 121 -18.99 -11.11 -2.45
N ALA A 122 -17.97 -10.29 -2.74
CA ALA A 122 -16.58 -10.56 -2.39
C ALA A 122 -16.25 -10.33 -0.90
N GLY A 123 -17.18 -9.78 -0.10
CA GLY A 123 -16.95 -9.45 1.31
C GLY A 123 -15.98 -8.28 1.51
N VAL A 124 -15.78 -7.44 0.48
CA VAL A 124 -14.86 -6.29 0.52
C VAL A 124 -15.57 -5.08 1.12
N SER A 125 -14.90 -4.38 2.05
CA SER A 125 -15.45 -3.16 2.64
C SER A 125 -15.40 -2.00 1.64
N ALA A 126 -16.57 -1.47 1.28
CA ALA A 126 -16.69 -0.35 0.34
C ALA A 126 -16.64 1.02 1.02
N GLY A 127 -16.04 2.01 0.34
CA GLY A 127 -16.00 3.41 0.74
C GLY A 127 -16.27 4.37 -0.43
N ILE A 128 -16.56 5.64 -0.13
CA ILE A 128 -16.69 6.73 -1.11
C ILE A 128 -15.67 7.80 -0.75
N ARG A 129 -14.89 8.26 -1.74
CA ARG A 129 -14.01 9.42 -1.58
C ARG A 129 -14.83 10.71 -1.57
N VAL A 130 -14.57 11.57 -0.59
CA VAL A 130 -15.18 12.90 -0.43
C VAL A 130 -14.14 13.98 -0.71
#